data_AF-A0A7D5CA64-F1
#
_entry.id   AF-A0A7D5CA64-F1
#
_cell.length_a   1.000
_cell.length_b   1.000
_cell.length_c   1.000
_cell.angle_alpha   90.00
_cell.angle_beta   90.00
_cell.angle_gamma   90.00
#
_symmetry.space_group_name_H-M   'P 1'
#
loop_
_entity.id
_entity.type
_entity.pdbx_description
1 polymer ?
#
loop_
_entity_poly.entity_id
_entity_poly.type
_entity_poly.pdbx_seq_one_letter_code
_entity_poly.pdbx_strand_id
1 'polypeptide(L)'
;MSTYRRRFGSWANALAEAGFEPADARTAAQISEADLLAELDRMATAKGETPTFQEMETDGAYSPRTYVDRFGSWTDALDAAGLEPRESGRVSDADLLTELRRLRDALGTEPVADDVRERGEYSLATYQRRFGSWSDAKDAAFDE
;
A
#
# COMPACT_ATOMS: atom_id res chain seq x y z
N MET A 1 -1.05 28.66 6.89
CA MET A 1 -0.28 28.71 5.62
C MET A 1 1.09 28.14 5.89
N SER A 2 1.34 26.91 5.45
CA SER A 2 2.56 26.16 5.76
C SER A 2 3.61 26.39 4.66
N THR A 3 4.74 26.98 5.04
CA THR A 3 5.91 27.20 4.18
C THR A 3 6.88 26.04 4.33
N TYR A 4 6.76 25.02 3.48
CA TYR A 4 7.75 23.94 3.35
C TYR A 4 8.03 23.68 1.86
N ARG A 5 8.88 24.52 1.24
CA ARG A 5 9.34 24.29 -0.16
C ARG A 5 10.76 24.77 -0.47
N ARG A 6 11.69 24.82 0.50
CA ARG A 6 13.03 25.34 0.18
C ARG A 6 14.18 24.75 1.00
N ARG A 7 14.40 23.43 0.91
CA ARG A 7 15.72 22.86 1.30
C ARG A 7 16.04 21.45 0.76
N PHE A 8 15.60 21.08 -0.44
CA PHE A 8 16.05 19.82 -1.07
C PHE A 8 16.79 20.10 -2.37
N GLY A 9 17.92 20.80 -2.28
CA GLY A 9 18.70 21.17 -3.47
C GLY A 9 20.21 21.31 -3.31
N SER A 10 20.81 21.15 -2.12
CA SER A 10 22.26 21.44 -1.98
C SER A 10 23.06 20.45 -1.16
N TRP A 11 22.62 19.19 -1.02
CA TRP A 11 23.46 18.18 -0.37
C TRP A 11 23.71 16.95 -1.25
N ALA A 12 22.67 16.42 -1.90
CA ALA A 12 22.82 15.34 -2.89
C ALA A 12 23.74 15.74 -4.06
N ASN A 13 23.77 17.03 -4.42
CA ASN A 13 24.60 17.51 -5.54
C ASN A 13 26.09 17.65 -5.20
N ALA A 14 26.49 17.53 -3.92
CA ALA A 14 27.90 17.66 -3.52
C ALA A 14 28.66 16.33 -3.49
N LEU A 15 27.95 15.19 -3.51
CA LEU A 15 28.57 13.86 -3.38
C LEU A 15 28.74 13.11 -4.71
N ALA A 16 28.10 13.59 -5.78
CA ALA A 16 28.20 13.00 -7.12
C ALA A 16 29.52 13.34 -7.86
N GLU A 17 30.32 14.31 -7.39
CA GLU A 17 31.59 14.68 -8.06
C GLU A 17 32.83 13.88 -7.60
N ALA A 18 32.77 13.14 -6.49
CA ALA A 18 33.99 12.59 -5.87
C ALA A 18 34.26 11.09 -6.09
N GLY A 19 33.34 10.35 -6.73
CA GLY A 19 33.63 9.00 -7.24
C GLY A 19 34.13 7.95 -6.24
N PHE A 20 33.79 8.02 -4.94
CA PHE A 20 34.11 6.98 -3.95
C PHE A 20 33.05 6.85 -2.84
N GLU A 21 32.63 5.61 -2.57
CA GLU A 21 31.84 5.20 -1.39
C GLU A 21 32.74 5.05 -0.14
N PRO A 22 32.24 5.31 1.09
CA PRO A 22 32.86 4.79 2.30
C PRO A 22 32.03 3.68 2.94
N ALA A 23 32.63 2.50 3.01
CA ALA A 23 32.08 1.25 3.53
C ALA A 23 31.97 1.15 5.07
N ASP A 24 32.40 2.13 5.87
CA ASP A 24 32.64 1.89 7.31
C ASP A 24 32.35 3.05 8.28
N ALA A 25 31.48 4.02 7.97
CA ALA A 25 31.04 5.03 8.96
C ALA A 25 29.89 4.52 9.86
N ARG A 26 30.11 3.34 10.45
CA ARG A 26 29.20 2.61 11.32
C ARG A 26 28.84 3.41 12.58
N THR A 27 27.53 3.50 12.84
CA THR A 27 26.81 3.33 14.12
C THR A 27 25.76 4.42 14.24
N ALA A 28 24.49 4.10 13.99
CA ALA A 28 23.35 5.03 14.15
C ALA A 28 23.44 6.34 13.34
N ALA A 29 24.12 6.28 12.18
CA ALA A 29 24.10 7.34 11.18
C ALA A 29 22.64 7.62 10.79
N GLN A 30 22.28 8.88 10.90
CA GLN A 30 20.95 9.44 10.76
C GLN A 30 20.39 9.08 9.37
N ILE A 31 19.70 7.94 9.22
CA ILE A 31 19.04 7.55 7.96
C ILE A 31 18.22 8.75 7.52
N SER A 32 18.55 9.34 6.39
CA SER A 32 17.88 10.56 5.96
C SER A 32 16.52 10.22 5.37
N GLU A 33 15.58 11.17 5.39
CA GLU A 33 14.31 11.00 4.70
C GLU A 33 14.55 10.68 3.20
N ALA A 34 15.59 11.26 2.60
CA ALA A 34 15.96 10.98 1.22
C ALA A 34 16.36 9.51 0.99
N ASP A 35 17.10 8.89 1.91
CA ASP A 35 17.48 7.48 1.81
C ASP A 35 16.28 6.55 1.92
N LEU A 36 15.33 6.89 2.82
CA LEU A 36 14.07 6.16 2.98
C LEU A 36 13.23 6.25 1.68
N LEU A 37 13.06 7.45 1.13
CA LEU A 37 12.31 7.64 -0.11
C LEU A 37 12.98 6.96 -1.31
N ALA A 38 14.31 7.00 -1.40
CA ALA A 38 15.07 6.31 -2.43
C ALA A 38 14.89 4.78 -2.37
N GLU A 39 14.79 4.20 -1.17
CA GLU A 39 14.51 2.78 -1.02
C GLU A 39 13.09 2.41 -1.43
N LEU A 40 12.09 3.24 -1.10
CA LEU A 40 10.71 3.07 -1.59
C LEU A 40 10.64 3.09 -3.12
N ASP A 41 11.28 4.06 -3.75
CA ASP A 41 11.34 4.19 -5.22
C ASP A 41 12.09 3.02 -5.87
N ARG A 42 13.22 2.59 -5.28
CA ARG A 42 13.98 1.41 -5.75
C ARG A 42 13.10 0.16 -5.73
N MET A 43 12.41 -0.10 -4.62
CA MET A 43 11.51 -1.25 -4.50
C MET A 43 10.32 -1.14 -5.46
N ALA A 44 9.73 0.05 -5.59
CA ALA A 44 8.63 0.29 -6.51
C ALA A 44 9.04 0.03 -7.96
N THR A 45 10.20 0.55 -8.37
CA THR A 45 10.76 0.35 -9.71
C THR A 45 11.13 -1.12 -9.96
N ALA A 46 11.72 -1.79 -8.97
CA ALA A 46 12.10 -3.20 -9.10
C ALA A 46 10.89 -4.14 -9.26
N LYS A 47 9.78 -3.83 -8.59
CA LYS A 47 8.54 -4.64 -8.67
C LYS A 47 7.56 -4.14 -9.73
N GLY A 48 7.69 -2.89 -10.18
CA GLY A 48 6.71 -2.22 -11.03
C GLY A 48 5.44 -1.78 -10.30
N GLU A 49 5.45 -1.75 -8.97
CA GLU A 49 4.28 -1.48 -8.12
C GLU A 49 4.70 -0.99 -6.72
N THR A 50 3.90 -0.18 -6.01
CA THR A 50 4.27 0.45 -4.71
C THR A 50 4.49 -0.55 -3.57
N PRO A 51 5.68 -0.72 -2.97
CA PRO A 51 5.90 -1.73 -1.95
C PRO A 51 4.90 -1.64 -0.77
N THR A 52 4.46 -2.79 -0.28
CA THR A 52 3.65 -2.89 0.93
C THR A 52 4.51 -2.81 2.19
N PHE A 53 3.87 -2.50 3.32
CA PHE A 53 4.53 -2.48 4.63
C PHE A 53 5.26 -3.80 4.95
N GLN A 54 4.63 -4.94 4.62
CA GLN A 54 5.20 -6.28 4.88
C GLN A 54 6.36 -6.61 3.93
N GLU A 55 6.29 -6.19 2.67
CA GLU A 55 7.40 -6.34 1.74
C GLU A 55 8.60 -5.49 2.16
N MET A 56 8.38 -4.27 2.66
CA MET A 56 9.47 -3.48 3.26
C MET A 56 10.04 -4.17 4.51
N GLU A 57 9.22 -4.85 5.32
CA GLU A 57 9.70 -5.61 6.48
C GLU A 57 10.56 -6.83 6.09
N THR A 58 10.25 -7.46 4.95
CA THR A 58 10.87 -8.74 4.55
C THR A 58 12.04 -8.53 3.57
N ASP A 59 11.87 -7.65 2.59
CA ASP A 59 12.77 -7.44 1.45
C ASP A 59 13.45 -6.06 1.45
N GLY A 60 12.99 -5.14 2.31
CA GLY A 60 13.46 -3.76 2.34
C GLY A 60 14.77 -3.56 3.10
N ALA A 61 15.53 -2.55 2.70
CA ALA A 61 16.78 -2.19 3.38
C ALA A 61 16.55 -1.58 4.78
N TYR A 62 15.36 -1.03 5.03
CA TYR A 62 15.03 -0.31 6.27
C TYR A 62 13.74 -0.82 6.89
N SER A 63 13.63 -0.77 8.22
CA SER A 63 12.40 -1.17 8.90
C SER A 63 11.23 -0.27 8.50
N PRO A 64 10.05 -0.83 8.17
CA PRO A 64 8.86 -0.02 7.85
C PRO A 64 8.42 0.88 9.03
N ARG A 65 8.79 0.52 10.27
CA ARG A 65 8.58 1.37 11.46
C ARG A 65 9.37 2.67 11.39
N THR A 66 10.57 2.66 10.80
CA THR A 66 11.37 3.88 10.61
C THR A 66 10.66 4.88 9.70
N TYR A 67 9.88 4.42 8.73
CA TYR A 67 9.06 5.30 7.88
C TYR A 67 7.90 5.90 8.67
N VAL A 68 7.20 5.09 9.47
CA VAL A 68 6.12 5.58 10.34
C VAL A 68 6.64 6.62 11.34
N ASP A 69 7.79 6.37 11.98
CA ASP A 69 8.36 7.28 12.97
C ASP A 69 8.82 8.61 12.37
N ARG A 70 9.23 8.63 11.09
CA ARG A 70 9.75 9.83 10.41
C ARG A 70 8.68 10.62 9.67
N PHE A 71 7.78 9.94 9.00
CA PHE A 71 6.75 10.56 8.16
C PHE A 71 5.38 10.62 8.84
N GLY A 72 5.23 10.02 10.02
CA GLY A 72 3.99 9.98 10.80
C GLY A 72 3.13 8.75 10.50
N SER A 73 3.08 8.33 9.24
CA SER A 73 2.43 7.09 8.82
C SER A 73 3.11 6.47 7.59
N TRP A 74 2.80 5.20 7.32
CA TRP A 74 3.25 4.54 6.10
C TRP A 74 2.68 5.22 4.85
N THR A 75 1.41 5.63 4.89
CA THR A 75 0.76 6.35 3.80
C THR A 75 1.45 7.69 3.53
N ASP A 76 1.82 8.44 4.57
CA ASP A 76 2.52 9.71 4.41
C ASP A 76 3.94 9.51 3.83
N ALA A 77 4.60 8.40 4.17
CA ALA A 77 5.89 8.04 3.58
C ALA A 77 5.77 7.73 2.08
N LEU A 78 4.70 7.04 1.68
CA LEU A 78 4.42 6.76 0.27
C LEU A 78 4.05 8.04 -0.50
N ASP A 79 3.21 8.90 0.07
CA ASP A 79 2.86 10.21 -0.51
C ASP A 79 4.13 11.07 -0.71
N ALA A 80 5.02 11.10 0.29
CA ALA A 80 6.31 11.78 0.20
C ALA A 80 7.23 11.19 -0.89
N ALA A 81 7.06 9.91 -1.24
CA ALA A 81 7.76 9.25 -2.34
C ALA A 81 7.06 9.44 -3.69
N GLY A 82 5.89 10.10 -3.73
CA GLY A 82 5.05 10.20 -4.92
C GLY A 82 4.41 8.87 -5.33
N LEU A 83 4.31 7.93 -4.39
CA LEU A 83 3.74 6.61 -4.59
C LEU A 83 2.33 6.56 -4.00
N GLU A 84 1.38 6.03 -4.76
CA GLU A 84 0.07 5.72 -4.21
C GLU A 84 0.16 4.41 -3.41
N PRO A 85 -0.37 4.36 -2.17
CA PRO A 85 -0.49 3.12 -1.44
C PRO A 85 -1.16 2.08 -2.31
N ARG A 86 -0.53 0.90 -2.45
CA ARG A 86 -1.31 -0.26 -2.88
C ARG A 86 -2.48 -0.34 -1.92
N GLU A 87 -3.68 -0.51 -2.47
CA GLU A 87 -4.75 -1.08 -1.68
C GLU A 87 -4.14 -2.35 -1.09
N SER A 88 -3.87 -2.30 0.23
CA SER A 88 -3.36 -3.45 0.99
C SER A 88 -4.08 -4.70 0.48
N GLY A 89 -3.53 -5.93 0.53
CA GLY A 89 -4.18 -7.14 -0.03
C GLY A 89 -5.62 -7.47 0.47
N ARG A 90 -6.23 -6.57 1.24
CA ARG A 90 -7.64 -6.19 1.17
C ARG A 90 -8.17 -6.11 -0.27
N VAL A 91 -8.77 -7.21 -0.71
CA VAL A 91 -9.78 -7.31 -1.79
C VAL A 91 -10.50 -5.98 -1.99
N SER A 92 -10.45 -5.43 -3.21
CA SER A 92 -11.10 -4.16 -3.52
C SER A 92 -12.63 -4.32 -3.43
N ASP A 93 -13.36 -3.21 -3.27
CA ASP A 93 -14.83 -3.29 -3.31
C ASP A 93 -15.28 -3.79 -4.69
N ALA A 94 -14.58 -3.42 -5.76
CA ALA A 94 -14.84 -3.91 -7.11
C ALA A 94 -14.65 -5.44 -7.25
N ASP A 95 -13.61 -6.01 -6.63
CA ASP A 95 -13.38 -7.46 -6.63
C ASP A 95 -14.48 -8.19 -5.85
N LEU A 96 -14.90 -7.66 -4.70
CA LEU A 96 -16.02 -8.19 -3.92
C LEU A 96 -17.32 -8.20 -4.74
N LEU A 97 -17.66 -7.10 -5.40
CA LEU A 97 -18.86 -7.01 -6.25
C LEU A 97 -18.77 -7.93 -7.48
N THR A 98 -17.57 -8.07 -8.05
CA THR A 98 -17.32 -8.98 -9.18
C THR A 98 -17.53 -10.43 -8.78
N GLU A 99 -17.06 -10.84 -7.60
CA GLU A 99 -17.29 -12.19 -7.08
C GLU A 99 -18.78 -12.46 -6.79
N LEU A 100 -19.54 -11.47 -6.27
CA LEU A 100 -20.99 -11.61 -6.09
C LEU A 100 -21.73 -11.82 -7.41
N ARG A 101 -21.35 -11.08 -8.46
CA ARG A 101 -21.92 -11.25 -9.80
C ARG A 101 -21.58 -12.61 -10.38
N ARG A 102 -20.34 -13.07 -10.20
CA ARG A 102 -19.91 -14.41 -10.63
C ARG A 102 -20.66 -15.53 -9.88
N LEU A 103 -20.92 -15.38 -8.58
CA LEU A 103 -21.76 -16.31 -7.82
C LEU A 103 -23.20 -16.33 -8.32
N ARG A 104 -23.78 -15.15 -8.60
CA ARG A 104 -25.12 -15.06 -9.20
C ARG A 104 -25.18 -15.81 -10.54
N ASP A 105 -24.20 -15.58 -11.40
CA ASP A 105 -24.16 -16.18 -12.73
C ASP A 105 -23.99 -17.72 -12.65
N ALA A 106 -23.26 -18.21 -11.64
CA ALA A 106 -23.09 -19.64 -11.39
C ALA A 106 -24.34 -20.31 -10.78
N LEU A 107 -25.11 -19.58 -9.97
CA LEU A 107 -26.31 -20.09 -9.31
C LEU A 107 -27.59 -19.88 -10.14
N GLY A 108 -27.57 -18.94 -11.09
CA GLY A 108 -28.74 -18.50 -11.85
C GLY A 108 -29.74 -17.68 -11.01
N THR A 109 -29.36 -17.31 -9.79
CA THR A 109 -30.17 -16.53 -8.84
C THR A 109 -29.25 -15.64 -8.00
N GLU A 110 -29.78 -14.59 -7.38
CA GLU A 110 -29.00 -13.79 -6.42
C GLU A 110 -28.46 -14.67 -5.29
N PRO A 111 -27.14 -14.63 -5.00
CA PRO A 111 -26.53 -15.42 -3.95
C PRO A 111 -27.07 -14.99 -2.58
N VAL A 112 -27.30 -15.95 -1.70
CA VAL A 112 -27.57 -15.70 -0.28
C VAL A 112 -26.29 -15.77 0.54
N ALA A 113 -26.37 -15.35 1.80
CA ALA A 113 -25.21 -15.33 2.69
C ALA A 113 -24.55 -16.71 2.83
N ASP A 114 -25.32 -17.80 2.75
CA ASP A 114 -24.77 -19.16 2.80
C ASP A 114 -24.06 -19.57 1.51
N ASP A 115 -24.52 -19.11 0.34
CA ASP A 115 -23.79 -19.34 -0.92
C ASP A 115 -22.39 -18.73 -0.89
N VAL A 116 -22.26 -17.52 -0.34
CA VAL A 116 -20.95 -16.86 -0.17
C VAL A 116 -20.08 -17.64 0.83
N ARG A 117 -20.67 -18.18 1.90
CA ARG A 117 -19.91 -18.97 2.90
C ARG A 117 -19.42 -20.30 2.34
N GLU A 118 -20.24 -20.95 1.52
CA GLU A 118 -19.96 -22.29 1.00
C GLU A 118 -19.12 -22.28 -0.28
N ARG A 119 -19.34 -21.27 -1.14
CA ARG A 119 -18.81 -21.24 -2.52
C ARG A 119 -18.08 -19.95 -2.87
N GLY A 120 -18.18 -18.92 -2.04
CA GLY A 120 -17.54 -17.64 -2.29
C GLY A 120 -16.03 -17.70 -2.01
N GLU A 121 -15.28 -16.97 -2.82
CA GLU A 121 -13.84 -16.78 -2.59
C GLU A 121 -13.54 -15.96 -1.32
N TYR A 122 -14.47 -15.09 -0.93
CA TYR A 122 -14.32 -14.18 0.19
C TYR A 122 -15.33 -14.45 1.31
N SER A 123 -14.90 -14.28 2.55
CA SER A 123 -15.78 -14.48 3.71
C SER A 123 -16.89 -13.43 3.77
N LEU A 124 -18.08 -13.83 4.23
CA LEU A 124 -19.21 -12.92 4.45
C LEU A 124 -18.85 -11.71 5.33
N ALA A 125 -17.99 -11.91 6.34
CA ALA A 125 -17.52 -10.84 7.21
C ALA A 125 -16.72 -9.75 6.46
N THR A 126 -16.08 -10.10 5.34
CA THR A 126 -15.37 -9.14 4.49
C THR A 126 -16.36 -8.20 3.80
N TYR A 127 -17.46 -8.73 3.26
CA TYR A 127 -18.54 -7.93 2.68
C TYR A 127 -19.19 -7.01 3.71
N GLN A 128 -19.58 -7.54 4.87
CA GLN A 128 -20.22 -6.73 5.93
C GLN A 128 -19.33 -5.59 6.41
N ARG A 129 -18.03 -5.83 6.57
CA ARG A 129 -17.08 -4.79 6.99
C ARG A 129 -16.88 -3.71 5.93
N ARG A 130 -17.00 -4.05 4.64
CA ARG A 130 -16.78 -3.10 3.54
C ARG A 130 -18.01 -2.28 3.20
N PHE A 131 -19.17 -2.92 3.10
CA PHE A 131 -20.40 -2.28 2.68
C PHE A 131 -21.27 -1.85 3.86
N GLY A 132 -20.87 -2.13 5.10
CA GLY A 132 -21.64 -1.85 6.32
C GLY A 132 -22.60 -2.98 6.70
N SER A 133 -23.24 -3.59 5.71
CA SER A 133 -24.05 -4.80 5.90
C SER A 133 -24.01 -5.72 4.68
N TRP A 134 -24.56 -6.93 4.83
CA TRP A 134 -24.74 -7.85 3.71
C TRP A 134 -25.78 -7.33 2.70
N SER A 135 -26.84 -6.66 3.18
CA SER A 135 -27.85 -6.07 2.30
C SER A 135 -27.22 -4.98 1.43
N ASP A 136 -26.46 -4.07 2.05
CA ASP A 136 -25.78 -2.99 1.32
C ASP A 136 -24.78 -3.54 0.26
N ALA A 137 -24.14 -4.68 0.54
CA ALA A 137 -23.28 -5.34 -0.42
C ALA A 137 -24.03 -5.91 -1.64
N LYS A 138 -25.25 -6.43 -1.44
CA LYS A 138 -26.11 -6.91 -2.54
C LYS A 138 -26.67 -5.75 -3.35
N ASP A 139 -27.13 -4.71 -2.67
CA ASP A 139 -27.65 -3.50 -3.30
C ASP A 139 -26.54 -2.89 -4.18
N ALA A 140 -25.32 -2.74 -3.65
CA ALA A 140 -24.16 -2.28 -4.43
C ALA A 140 -23.78 -3.21 -5.61
N ALA A 141 -24.12 -4.50 -5.55
CA ALA A 141 -23.77 -5.45 -6.61
C ALA A 141 -24.81 -5.52 -7.74
N PHE A 142 -26.09 -5.32 -7.42
CA PHE A 142 -27.22 -5.66 -8.27
C PHE A 142 -28.22 -4.52 -8.51
N ASP A 143 -28.28 -3.50 -7.65
CA ASP A 143 -29.12 -2.31 -7.81
C ASP A 143 -28.24 -1.10 -8.18
N GLU A 144 -28.04 -0.89 -9.49
CA GLU A 144 -27.48 0.36 -10.06
C GLU A 144 -28.56 1.43 -10.25
#